data_AF-A0A3C0R987-F1
#
_entry.id   AF-A0A3C0R987-F1
#
_cell.length_a   1.000
_cell.length_b   1.000
_cell.length_c   1.000
_cell.angle_alpha   90.00
_cell.angle_beta   90.00
_cell.angle_gamma   90.00
#
_symmetry.space_group_name_H-M   'P 1'
#
loop_
_entity.id
_entity.type
_entity.pdbx_description
1 polymer ?
#
loop_
_entity_poly.entity_id
_entity_poly.type
_entity_poly.pdbx_seq_one_letter_code
_entity_poly.pdbx_strand_id
1 'polypeptide(L)'
;KYTKEVPVYRYWTTPNAAMGTETYIWSAAKNESKKREMMENEDAFVDSSINQIIREFDSRSPENAAFVALKAKQFFERSQYLAFTIEDEFKKIGRVSREARQRNEKGIWVLEGTSMPSVLVETGFISNPEEEKYLYSDAGQRETSQVIINALKRYKNSLENRTIGTANGVARK
;
A
#
# COMPACT_ATOMS: atom_id res chain seq x y z
N LYS A 1 53.17 -23.15 -19.98
CA LYS A 1 52.09 -22.87 -19.01
C LYS A 1 51.67 -21.42 -19.19
N TYR A 2 50.40 -21.15 -19.51
CA TYR A 2 49.86 -19.79 -19.59
C TYR A 2 49.26 -19.42 -18.23
N THR A 3 49.64 -18.26 -17.69
CA THR A 3 49.07 -17.71 -16.46
C THR A 3 48.24 -16.50 -16.85
N LYS A 4 46.97 -16.46 -16.41
CA LYS A 4 46.05 -15.34 -16.63
C LYS A 4 45.87 -14.61 -15.31
N GLU A 5 46.19 -13.33 -15.27
CA GLU A 5 45.83 -12.49 -14.12
C GLU A 5 44.32 -12.23 -14.19
N VAL A 6 43.63 -12.54 -13.09
CA VAL A 6 42.20 -12.28 -12.92
C VAL A 6 42.06 -11.20 -11.87
N PRO A 7 41.37 -10.08 -12.15
CA PRO A 7 41.14 -9.05 -11.16
C PRO A 7 40.37 -9.64 -9.96
N VAL A 8 40.94 -9.51 -8.77
CA VAL A 8 40.29 -9.87 -7.51
C VAL A 8 39.54 -8.65 -7.01
N TYR A 9 38.22 -8.64 -7.19
CA TYR A 9 37.37 -7.57 -6.67
C TYR A 9 37.15 -7.78 -5.17
N ARG A 10 37.44 -6.75 -4.38
CA ARG A 10 37.11 -6.71 -2.95
C ARG A 10 36.04 -5.64 -2.73
N TYR A 11 34.84 -6.09 -2.41
CA TYR A 11 33.74 -5.20 -2.06
C TYR A 11 33.76 -4.98 -0.55
N TRP A 12 33.58 -3.75 -0.12
CA TRP A 12 33.27 -3.40 1.26
C TRP A 12 31.92 -2.69 1.24
N THR A 13 31.02 -3.09 2.13
CA THR A 13 29.72 -2.46 2.30
C THR A 13 29.65 -1.97 3.73
N THR A 14 29.32 -0.70 3.95
CA THR A 14 28.86 -0.26 5.27
C THR A 14 27.41 -0.70 5.40
N PRO A 15 27.06 -1.64 6.30
CA PRO A 15 25.70 -2.11 6.43
C PRO A 15 24.77 -0.95 6.78
N ASN A 16 23.65 -0.82 6.08
CA ASN A 16 22.59 0.08 6.51
C ASN A 16 21.82 -0.61 7.66
N ALA A 17 21.67 0.09 8.79
CA ALA A 17 20.96 -0.44 9.95
C ALA A 17 19.43 -0.54 9.73
N ALA A 18 18.89 0.10 8.69
CA ALA A 18 17.48 -0.04 8.32
C ALA A 18 17.13 -1.50 8.04
N MET A 19 16.07 -2.00 8.67
CA MET A 19 15.53 -3.35 8.51
C MET A 19 14.01 -3.34 8.72
N GLY A 20 13.35 -4.43 8.33
CA GLY A 20 11.92 -4.63 8.56
C GLY A 20 11.04 -4.18 7.40
N THR A 21 9.73 -4.18 7.62
CA THR A 21 8.71 -3.84 6.64
C THR A 21 8.16 -2.44 6.84
N GLU A 22 7.68 -1.83 5.76
CA GLU A 22 6.83 -0.65 5.84
C GLU A 22 5.83 -0.63 4.70
N THR A 23 4.62 -0.19 4.99
CA THR A 23 3.57 -0.09 3.97
C THR A 23 3.15 1.36 3.79
N TYR A 24 3.23 1.86 2.56
CA TYR A 24 2.86 3.21 2.20
C TYR A 24 1.44 3.30 1.66
N ILE A 25 0.74 4.36 2.04
CA ILE A 25 -0.47 4.85 1.37
C ILE A 25 -0.18 6.21 0.72
N TRP A 26 -1.04 6.65 -0.21
CA TRP A 26 -0.86 7.98 -0.81
C TRP A 26 -0.99 9.08 0.26
N SER A 27 -0.36 10.21 -0.02
CA SER A 27 -0.39 11.35 0.90
C SER A 27 -1.74 12.09 0.83
N ALA A 28 -2.28 12.44 1.99
CA ALA A 28 -3.45 13.33 2.07
C ALA A 28 -3.21 14.69 1.38
N ALA A 29 -1.95 15.18 1.34
CA ALA A 29 -1.57 16.41 0.64
C ALA A 29 -1.67 16.28 -0.89
N LYS A 30 -1.81 15.06 -1.42
CA LYS A 30 -1.94 14.74 -2.85
C LYS A 30 -3.35 14.27 -3.21
N ASN A 31 -4.34 14.63 -2.39
CA ASN A 31 -5.74 14.28 -2.66
C ASN A 31 -6.26 14.81 -4.00
N GLU A 32 -5.80 15.98 -4.46
CA GLU A 32 -6.24 16.51 -5.76
C GLU A 32 -5.80 15.65 -6.93
N SER A 33 -4.56 15.12 -6.90
CA SER A 33 -4.09 14.16 -7.91
C SER A 33 -4.97 12.91 -7.95
N LYS A 34 -5.33 12.39 -6.78
CA LYS A 34 -6.18 11.19 -6.63
C LYS A 34 -7.59 11.44 -7.13
N LYS A 35 -8.20 12.58 -6.77
CA LYS A 35 -9.54 12.97 -7.24
C LYS A 35 -9.57 13.14 -8.76
N ARG A 36 -8.56 13.80 -9.34
CA ARG A 36 -8.44 13.97 -10.78
C ARG A 36 -8.40 12.61 -11.50
N GLU A 37 -7.60 11.67 -11.01
CA GLU A 37 -7.52 10.33 -11.58
C GLU A 37 -8.86 9.58 -11.52
N MET A 38 -9.60 9.76 -10.43
CA MET A 38 -10.93 9.17 -10.25
C MET A 38 -11.96 9.75 -11.23
N MET A 39 -11.87 11.03 -11.55
CA MET A 39 -12.71 11.69 -12.56
C MET A 39 -12.31 11.31 -14.00
N GLU A 40 -11.02 11.12 -14.26
CA GLU A 40 -10.54 10.72 -15.59
C GLU A 40 -10.80 9.24 -15.90
N ASN A 41 -10.84 8.38 -14.88
CA ASN A 41 -11.08 6.94 -15.03
C ASN A 41 -12.40 6.49 -14.39
N GLU A 42 -13.48 7.23 -14.58
CA GLU A 42 -14.82 6.90 -14.06
C GLU A 42 -15.28 5.47 -14.47
N ASP A 43 -14.79 4.95 -15.59
CA ASP A 43 -15.12 3.61 -16.10
C ASP A 43 -14.34 2.45 -15.43
N ALA A 44 -13.26 2.74 -14.68
CA ALA A 44 -12.41 1.72 -14.06
C ALA A 44 -12.95 1.19 -12.72
N PHE A 45 -14.10 1.69 -12.27
CA PHE A 45 -14.68 1.32 -10.99
C PHE A 45 -15.45 -0.01 -11.09
N VAL A 46 -15.13 -0.95 -10.20
CA VAL A 46 -15.74 -2.29 -10.16
C VAL A 46 -17.11 -2.31 -9.44
N ASP A 47 -17.50 -1.23 -8.76
CA ASP A 47 -18.73 -1.17 -7.95
C ASP A 47 -19.93 -0.59 -8.74
N SER A 48 -20.67 -1.47 -9.40
CA SER A 48 -21.78 -1.17 -10.33
C SER A 48 -22.83 -0.18 -9.80
N SER A 49 -23.24 -0.31 -8.54
CA SER A 49 -24.27 0.52 -7.91
C SER A 49 -23.83 1.97 -7.67
N ILE A 50 -22.54 2.18 -7.48
CA ILE A 50 -21.95 3.50 -7.26
C ILE A 50 -21.67 4.20 -8.58
N ASN A 51 -21.29 3.45 -9.61
CA ASN A 51 -21.08 3.99 -10.96
C ASN A 51 -22.38 4.53 -11.57
N GLN A 52 -23.52 3.91 -11.28
CA GLN A 52 -24.82 4.44 -11.71
C GLN A 52 -25.05 5.85 -11.15
N ILE A 53 -24.78 6.04 -9.86
CA ILE A 53 -24.94 7.34 -9.20
C ILE A 53 -23.96 8.37 -9.77
N ILE A 54 -22.68 8.02 -10.00
CA ILE A 54 -21.70 8.96 -10.60
C ILE A 54 -22.12 9.37 -12.00
N ARG A 55 -22.54 8.41 -12.83
CA ARG A 55 -22.96 8.65 -14.23
C ARG A 55 -24.23 9.47 -14.36
N GLU A 56 -25.06 9.51 -13.33
CA GLU A 56 -26.29 10.31 -13.29
C GLU A 56 -26.02 11.81 -13.10
N PHE A 57 -24.85 12.20 -12.59
CA PHE A 57 -24.47 13.60 -12.39
C PHE A 57 -23.60 14.13 -13.53
N ASP A 58 -23.78 15.40 -13.90
CA ASP A 58 -22.86 16.08 -14.82
C ASP A 58 -21.45 16.12 -14.19
N SER A 59 -20.42 15.81 -14.98
CA SER A 59 -19.04 15.71 -14.52
C SER A 59 -18.53 17.01 -13.86
N ARG A 60 -19.17 18.14 -14.16
CA ARG A 60 -18.86 19.48 -13.63
C ARG A 60 -19.79 19.96 -12.52
N SER A 61 -20.72 19.13 -12.04
CA SER A 61 -21.67 19.53 -11.01
C SER A 61 -21.03 19.57 -9.61
N PRO A 62 -21.48 20.46 -8.70
CA PRO A 62 -21.05 20.46 -7.30
C PRO A 62 -21.30 19.13 -6.58
N GLU A 63 -22.35 18.40 -6.96
CA GLU A 63 -22.71 17.09 -6.42
C GLU A 63 -21.67 16.03 -6.79
N ASN A 64 -21.21 16.00 -8.06
CA ASN A 64 -20.16 15.07 -8.47
C ASN A 64 -18.85 15.35 -7.71
N ALA A 65 -18.47 16.63 -7.56
CA ALA A 65 -17.30 17.01 -6.78
C ALA A 65 -17.38 16.55 -5.31
N ALA A 66 -18.56 16.69 -4.68
CA ALA A 66 -18.80 16.19 -3.32
C ALA A 66 -18.71 14.67 -3.25
N PHE A 67 -19.26 13.97 -4.24
CA PHE A 67 -19.21 12.51 -4.33
C PHE A 67 -17.79 11.98 -4.50
N VAL A 68 -17.01 12.56 -5.42
CA VAL A 68 -15.59 12.23 -5.64
C VAL A 68 -14.78 12.45 -4.36
N ALA A 69 -15.03 13.54 -3.62
CA ALA A 69 -14.38 13.79 -2.33
C ALA A 69 -14.73 12.71 -1.29
N LEU A 70 -16.00 12.30 -1.21
CA LEU A 70 -16.44 11.21 -0.34
C LEU A 70 -15.76 9.88 -0.71
N LYS A 71 -15.65 9.58 -2.01
CA LYS A 71 -14.98 8.37 -2.49
C LYS A 71 -13.50 8.37 -2.22
N ALA A 72 -12.81 9.48 -2.44
CA ALA A 72 -11.41 9.63 -2.12
C ALA A 72 -11.17 9.37 -0.63
N LYS A 73 -12.04 9.88 0.26
CA LYS A 73 -12.02 9.58 1.70
C LYS A 73 -12.23 8.08 1.97
N GLN A 74 -13.24 7.45 1.38
CA GLN A 74 -13.50 6.02 1.56
C GLN A 74 -12.31 5.15 1.12
N PHE A 75 -11.69 5.48 -0.01
CA PHE A 75 -10.51 4.77 -0.50
C PHE A 75 -9.31 4.97 0.40
N PHE A 76 -9.18 6.15 1.00
CA PHE A 76 -8.11 6.45 1.93
C PHE A 76 -8.21 5.56 3.17
N GLU A 77 -9.39 5.53 3.78
CA GLU A 77 -9.68 4.68 4.96
C GLU A 77 -9.46 3.20 4.65
N ARG A 78 -9.90 2.73 3.47
CA ARG A 78 -9.68 1.35 3.00
C ARG A 78 -8.20 1.02 2.81
N SER A 79 -7.44 1.93 2.22
CA SER A 79 -5.99 1.73 2.00
C SER A 79 -5.23 1.72 3.32
N GLN A 80 -5.60 2.61 4.25
CA GLN A 80 -5.03 2.66 5.58
C GLN A 80 -5.31 1.36 6.35
N TYR A 81 -6.56 0.88 6.32
CA TYR A 81 -6.92 -0.39 6.97
C TYR A 81 -6.14 -1.57 6.36
N LEU A 82 -6.03 -1.64 5.03
CA LEU A 82 -5.25 -2.68 4.36
C LEU A 82 -3.78 -2.61 4.77
N ALA A 83 -3.18 -1.42 4.80
CA ALA A 83 -1.79 -1.23 5.21
C ALA A 83 -1.54 -1.70 6.64
N PHE A 84 -2.42 -1.35 7.59
CA PHE A 84 -2.31 -1.85 8.96
C PHE A 84 -2.50 -3.37 9.06
N THR A 85 -3.40 -3.93 8.28
CA THR A 85 -3.62 -5.39 8.25
C THR A 85 -2.37 -6.12 7.75
N ILE A 86 -1.70 -5.57 6.73
CA ILE A 86 -0.44 -6.12 6.18
C ILE A 86 0.67 -6.08 7.22
N GLU A 87 0.91 -4.92 7.86
CA GLU A 87 1.95 -4.79 8.90
C GLU A 87 1.66 -5.69 10.11
N ASP A 88 0.39 -5.87 10.50
CA ASP A 88 -0.02 -6.81 11.56
C ASP A 88 0.30 -8.26 11.19
N GLU A 89 0.07 -8.68 9.94
CA GLU A 89 0.47 -10.01 9.47
C GLU A 89 1.99 -10.20 9.42
N PHE A 90 2.77 -9.18 9.07
CA PHE A 90 4.23 -9.22 9.17
C PHE A 90 4.70 -9.38 10.63
N LYS A 91 4.11 -8.63 11.57
CA LYS A 91 4.42 -8.76 13.00
C LYS A 91 4.19 -10.17 13.53
N LYS A 92 3.12 -10.85 13.07
CA LYS A 92 2.79 -12.23 13.50
C LYS A 92 3.85 -13.26 13.14
N ILE A 93 4.57 -13.06 12.03
CA ILE A 93 5.67 -13.93 11.64
C ILE A 93 7.03 -13.48 12.19
N GLY A 94 7.03 -12.52 13.12
CA GLY A 94 8.23 -12.04 13.80
C GLY A 94 9.06 -11.03 13.01
N ARG A 95 8.54 -10.49 11.91
CA ARG A 95 9.21 -9.41 11.16
C ARG A 95 9.11 -8.10 11.93
N VAL A 96 10.16 -7.29 11.86
CA VAL A 96 10.14 -5.91 12.39
C VAL A 96 9.24 -5.09 11.48
N SER A 97 8.17 -4.49 12.03
CA SER A 97 7.32 -3.54 11.30
C SER A 97 7.73 -2.11 11.65
N ARG A 98 7.86 -1.27 10.63
CA ARG A 98 8.04 0.18 10.75
C ARG A 98 6.72 0.95 10.55
N GLU A 99 5.61 0.22 10.63
CA GLU A 99 4.22 0.69 10.54
C GLU A 99 3.80 1.15 9.13
N ALA A 100 2.51 1.45 9.01
CA ALA A 100 1.97 2.09 7.81
C ALA A 100 2.31 3.59 7.80
N ARG A 101 2.73 4.11 6.65
CA ARG A 101 3.26 5.48 6.53
C ARG A 101 2.70 6.23 5.33
N GLN A 102 2.87 7.55 5.37
CA GLN A 102 2.61 8.44 4.26
C GLN A 102 3.89 9.19 3.90
N ARG A 103 4.20 9.25 2.60
CA ARG A 103 5.35 10.02 2.11
C ARG A 103 4.92 11.44 1.74
N ASN A 104 4.51 12.22 2.74
CA ASN A 104 3.85 13.51 2.52
C ASN A 104 4.66 14.53 1.71
N GLU A 105 5.98 14.51 1.82
CA GLU A 105 6.85 15.49 1.16
C GLU A 105 6.99 15.28 -0.35
N LYS A 106 7.05 14.02 -0.79
CA LYS A 106 7.33 13.68 -2.20
C LYS A 106 6.14 13.07 -2.93
N GLY A 107 5.20 12.48 -2.21
CA GLY A 107 4.18 11.64 -2.82
C GLY A 107 4.76 10.35 -3.38
N ILE A 108 3.88 9.46 -3.81
CA ILE A 108 4.23 8.22 -4.51
C ILE A 108 3.24 8.09 -5.66
N TRP A 109 3.72 8.36 -6.87
CA TRP A 109 2.84 8.51 -8.03
C TRP A 109 1.98 7.27 -8.32
N VAL A 110 2.53 6.06 -8.18
CA VAL A 110 1.77 4.81 -8.38
C VAL A 110 0.59 4.64 -7.41
N LEU A 111 0.62 5.30 -6.23
CA LEU A 111 -0.50 5.30 -5.29
C LEU A 111 -1.51 6.42 -5.58
N GLU A 112 -1.04 7.51 -6.19
CA GLU A 112 -1.86 8.68 -6.54
C GLU A 112 -2.63 8.46 -7.84
N GLY A 113 -1.99 7.87 -8.86
CA GLY A 113 -2.56 7.56 -10.18
C GLY A 113 -3.42 6.30 -10.21
N THR A 114 -4.23 6.07 -9.18
CA THR A 114 -5.16 4.93 -9.15
C THR A 114 -6.55 5.34 -8.68
N SER A 115 -7.59 4.85 -9.35
CA SER A 115 -9.00 5.10 -9.00
C SER A 115 -9.58 4.06 -8.04
N MET A 116 -8.74 3.52 -7.15
CA MET A 116 -9.08 2.47 -6.18
C MET A 116 -8.22 2.60 -4.90
N PRO A 117 -8.56 1.87 -3.81
CA PRO A 117 -7.67 1.72 -2.66
C PRO A 117 -6.33 1.11 -3.10
N SER A 118 -5.22 1.65 -2.60
CA SER A 118 -3.87 1.29 -3.06
C SER A 118 -2.85 1.39 -1.92
N VAL A 119 -1.95 0.41 -1.85
CA VAL A 119 -0.83 0.36 -0.89
C VAL A 119 0.46 -0.03 -1.62
N LEU A 120 1.60 0.44 -1.13
CA LEU A 120 2.93 -0.01 -1.57
C LEU A 120 3.63 -0.66 -0.38
N VAL A 121 3.99 -1.93 -0.50
CA VAL A 121 4.57 -2.70 0.60
C VAL A 121 6.06 -2.88 0.37
N GLU A 122 6.86 -2.32 1.26
CA GLU A 122 8.29 -2.61 1.33
C GLU A 122 8.52 -3.83 2.22
N THR A 123 9.02 -4.89 1.62
CA THR A 123 9.15 -6.21 2.26
C THR A 123 10.44 -6.36 3.06
N GLY A 124 11.41 -5.46 2.84
CA GLY A 124 12.69 -5.43 3.52
C GLY A 124 13.66 -4.43 2.89
N PHE A 125 14.82 -4.25 3.52
CA PHE A 125 15.85 -3.32 3.06
C PHE A 125 17.04 -4.07 2.47
N ILE A 126 17.13 -4.16 1.13
CA ILE A 126 18.24 -4.87 0.46
C ILE A 126 19.64 -4.31 0.81
N SER A 127 19.72 -3.07 1.29
CA SER A 127 20.96 -2.47 1.79
C SER A 127 21.46 -3.06 3.13
N ASN A 128 20.63 -3.87 3.79
CA ASN A 128 20.98 -4.60 4.99
C ASN A 128 21.28 -6.07 4.61
N PRO A 129 22.49 -6.59 4.88
CA PRO A 129 22.88 -7.94 4.45
C PRO A 129 22.00 -9.07 4.99
N GLU A 130 21.42 -8.93 6.19
CA GLU A 130 20.53 -9.95 6.76
C GLU A 130 19.15 -9.92 6.10
N GLU A 131 18.64 -8.72 5.79
CA GLU A 131 17.41 -8.55 5.02
C GLU A 131 17.59 -9.03 3.57
N GLU A 132 18.72 -8.74 2.93
CA GLU A 132 19.04 -9.20 1.58
C GLU A 132 18.99 -10.73 1.49
N LYS A 133 19.65 -11.43 2.43
CA LYS A 133 19.61 -12.90 2.50
C LYS A 133 18.19 -13.42 2.67
N TYR A 134 17.40 -12.79 3.55
CA TYR A 134 16.00 -13.16 3.76
C TYR A 134 15.17 -12.98 2.48
N LEU A 135 15.25 -11.80 1.85
CA LEU A 135 14.53 -11.47 0.61
C LEU A 135 14.92 -12.37 -0.56
N TYR A 136 16.19 -12.78 -0.63
CA TYR A 136 16.68 -13.69 -1.66
C TYR A 136 16.22 -15.15 -1.44
N SER A 137 15.97 -15.55 -0.19
CA SER A 137 15.64 -16.93 0.14
C SER A 137 14.23 -17.35 -0.31
N ASP A 138 14.09 -18.60 -0.73
CA ASP A 138 12.78 -19.20 -1.06
C ASP A 138 11.80 -19.15 0.12
N ALA A 139 12.31 -19.34 1.34
CA ALA A 139 11.52 -19.26 2.56
C ALA A 139 10.98 -17.84 2.78
N GLY A 140 11.83 -16.82 2.74
CA GLY A 140 11.42 -15.43 2.94
C GLY A 140 10.45 -14.92 1.87
N GLN A 141 10.62 -15.34 0.61
CA GLN A 141 9.66 -15.03 -0.47
C GLN A 141 8.30 -15.69 -0.25
N ARG A 142 8.28 -16.97 0.19
CA ARG A 142 7.03 -17.69 0.51
C ARG A 142 6.33 -17.08 1.72
N GLU A 143 7.06 -16.78 2.79
CA GLU A 143 6.54 -16.14 4.00
C GLU A 143 5.93 -14.77 3.69
N THR A 144 6.66 -13.93 2.94
CA THR A 144 6.19 -12.61 2.50
C THR A 144 4.91 -12.72 1.65
N SER A 145 4.88 -13.67 0.69
CA SER A 145 3.69 -13.90 -0.13
C SER A 145 2.50 -14.36 0.70
N GLN A 146 2.72 -15.25 1.67
CA GLN A 146 1.68 -15.77 2.55
C GLN A 146 1.11 -14.68 3.46
N VAL A 147 1.96 -13.78 3.97
CA VAL A 147 1.54 -12.58 4.72
C VAL A 147 0.58 -11.73 3.90
N ILE A 148 0.95 -11.41 2.64
CA ILE A 148 0.11 -10.59 1.77
C ILE A 148 -1.22 -11.29 1.48
N ILE A 149 -1.21 -12.59 1.19
CA ILE A 149 -2.43 -13.38 0.95
C ILE A 149 -3.34 -13.37 2.19
N ASN A 150 -2.79 -13.55 3.39
CA ASN A 150 -3.56 -13.56 4.63
C ASN A 150 -4.17 -12.18 4.91
N ALA A 151 -3.38 -11.11 4.72
CA ALA A 151 -3.86 -9.75 4.87
C ALA A 151 -4.99 -9.44 3.89
N LEU A 152 -4.87 -9.86 2.63
CA LEU A 152 -5.93 -9.68 1.62
C LEU A 152 -7.20 -10.47 1.97
N LYS A 153 -7.09 -11.70 2.48
CA LYS A 153 -8.24 -12.48 2.95
C LYS A 153 -8.94 -11.78 4.11
N ARG A 154 -8.19 -11.28 5.08
CA ARG A 154 -8.72 -10.51 6.22
C ARG A 154 -9.42 -9.24 5.76
N TYR A 155 -8.78 -8.49 4.87
CA TYR A 155 -9.34 -7.27 4.29
C TYR A 155 -10.63 -7.52 3.50
N LYS A 156 -10.65 -8.57 2.67
CA LYS A 156 -11.85 -8.97 1.94
C LYS A 156 -12.99 -9.32 2.90
N ASN A 157 -12.71 -10.12 3.92
CA ASN A 157 -13.71 -10.50 4.93
C ASN A 157 -14.27 -9.28 5.67
N SER A 158 -13.43 -8.30 6.03
CA SER A 158 -13.89 -7.09 6.71
C SER A 158 -14.69 -6.14 5.79
N LEU A 159 -14.45 -6.15 4.48
CA LEU A 159 -15.30 -5.49 3.49
C LEU A 159 -16.68 -6.16 3.38
N GLU A 160 -16.71 -7.48 3.25
CA GLU A 160 -17.96 -8.27 3.14
C GLU A 160 -18.83 -8.11 4.40
N ASN A 161 -18.21 -8.11 5.57
CA ASN A 161 -18.88 -7.93 6.86
C ASN A 161 -19.07 -6.46 7.27
N ARG A 162 -18.76 -5.50 6.39
CA ARG A 162 -18.90 -4.04 6.59
C ARG A 162 -18.24 -3.49 7.87
N THR A 163 -17.17 -4.13 8.33
CA THR A 163 -16.49 -3.77 9.59
C THR A 163 -15.56 -2.57 9.44
N ILE A 164 -15.13 -2.24 8.21
CA ILE A 164 -14.18 -1.15 7.94
C ILE A 164 -14.79 0.25 8.18
N GLY A 165 -16.12 0.40 8.13
CA GLY A 165 -16.81 1.70 8.25
C GLY A 165 -17.43 2.01 9.62
N THR A 166 -17.55 1.03 10.53
CA THR A 166 -18.25 1.18 11.82
C THR A 166 -17.32 1.46 13.00
N ALA A 167 -16.01 1.20 12.87
CA ALA A 167 -15.07 1.29 13.98
C ALA A 167 -14.70 2.73 14.42
N ASN A 168 -14.97 3.75 13.61
CA ASN A 168 -14.64 5.14 13.95
C ASN A 168 -15.71 5.85 14.80
N GLY A 169 -16.82 5.18 15.16
CA GLY A 169 -17.90 5.75 15.97
C GLY A 169 -17.96 5.28 17.43
N VAL A 170 -17.22 4.22 17.81
CA VAL A 170 -17.37 3.59 19.13
C VAL A 170 -16.00 3.18 19.68
N ALA A 171 -15.17 4.16 20.08
CA ALA A 171 -14.13 3.99 21.11
C ALA A 171 -13.32 5.29 21.30
N ARG A 172 -13.92 6.26 21.98
CA ARG A 172 -13.18 7.16 22.87
C ARG A 172 -14.00 7.33 24.15
N LYS A 173 -13.70 6.50 25.14
CA LYS A 173 -13.90 6.82 26.56
C LYS A 173 -12.52 6.95 27.17
#